data_AF-A0A7R9Y743-F1
#
_entry.id   AF-A0A7R9Y743-F1
#
_cell.length_a   1.000
_cell.length_b   1.000
_cell.length_c   1.000
_cell.angle_alpha   90.00
_cell.angle_beta   90.00
_cell.angle_gamma   90.00
#
_symmetry.space_group_name_H-M   'P 1'
#
loop_
_entity.id
_entity.type
_entity.pdbx_description
1 polymer ?
#
loop_
_entity_poly.entity_id
_entity_poly.type
_entity_poly.pdbx_seq_one_letter_code
_entity_poly.pdbx_strand_id
1 'polypeptide(L)'
;SIRAQLSYGASARKTFELSSDGLLSVDLKAAYAYAPGRKAHMWKSKLELSQKIFNFTEDQDLRLQLGYDLANKQPYGQIRENNWTLNTNFRDTWSISYDL
;
A
#
# COMPACT_ATOMS: atom_id res chain seq x y z
N SER A 1 2.35 1.24 37.30
CA SER A 1 3.06 2.12 36.36
C SER A 1 3.07 1.45 35.00
N ILE A 2 2.24 1.92 34.06
CA ILE A 2 2.25 1.41 32.67
C ILE A 2 3.44 2.08 31.99
N ARG A 3 4.53 1.36 31.75
CA ARG A 3 5.66 1.89 30.97
C ARG A 3 5.21 2.05 29.52
N ALA A 4 5.11 3.30 29.06
CA ALA A 4 4.91 3.59 27.65
C ALA A 4 6.10 3.01 26.85
N GLN A 5 5.82 2.03 26.00
CA GLN A 5 6.84 1.40 25.18
C GLN A 5 7.00 2.25 23.91
N LEU A 6 7.99 3.13 23.90
CA LEU A 6 8.24 4.05 22.80
C LEU A 6 8.87 3.30 21.61
N SER A 7 8.34 3.53 20.41
CA SER A 7 8.87 2.99 19.16
C SER A 7 9.33 4.14 18.28
N TYR A 8 10.50 4.00 17.67
CA TYR A 8 11.05 4.94 16.71
C TYR A 8 10.99 4.33 15.31
N GLY A 9 10.72 5.13 14.29
CA GLY A 9 10.71 4.63 12.93
C GLY A 9 10.82 5.74 11.91
N ALA A 10 11.17 5.34 10.68
CA ALA A 10 11.23 6.19 9.52
C ALA A 10 10.56 5.47 8.34
N SER A 11 9.92 6.24 7.47
CA SER A 11 9.35 5.73 6.22
C SER A 11 9.65 6.68 5.08
N ALA A 12 9.91 6.12 3.91
CA ALA A 12 10.10 6.84 2.66
C ALA A 12 9.18 6.28 1.58
N ARG A 13 8.71 7.18 0.72
CA ARG A 13 7.98 6.85 -0.52
C ARG A 13 8.60 7.64 -1.66
N LYS A 14 8.83 6.99 -2.78
CA LYS A 14 9.13 7.66 -4.04
C LYS A 14 8.17 7.17 -5.11
N THR A 15 7.57 8.11 -5.82
CA THR A 15 6.61 7.87 -6.91
C THR A 15 7.29 8.19 -8.22
N PHE A 16 7.11 7.32 -9.21
CA PHE A 16 7.56 7.49 -10.58
C PHE A 16 6.31 7.48 -11.48
N GLU A 17 6.02 8.60 -12.11
CA GLU A 17 4.98 8.66 -13.15
C GLU A 17 5.49 7.96 -14.41
N LEU A 18 4.74 6.97 -14.88
CA LEU A 18 5.06 6.19 -16.08
C LEU A 18 4.33 6.71 -17.32
N SER A 19 3.29 7.52 -17.14
CA SER A 19 2.55 8.18 -18.21
C SER A 19 2.55 9.70 -18.01
N SER A 20 2.45 10.45 -19.11
CA SER A 20 2.43 11.92 -19.08
C SER A 20 1.18 12.53 -18.46
N ASP A 21 0.10 11.73 -18.36
CA ASP A 21 -1.19 12.12 -17.78
C ASP A 21 -1.31 11.80 -16.28
N GLY A 22 -0.31 11.14 -15.68
CA GLY A 22 -0.31 10.76 -14.26
C GLY A 22 -1.31 9.65 -13.89
N LEU A 23 -1.82 8.92 -14.89
CA LEU A 23 -2.73 7.80 -14.70
C LEU A 23 -2.01 6.50 -14.32
N LEU A 24 -0.79 6.33 -14.83
CA LEU A 24 0.02 5.14 -14.59
C LEU A 24 1.28 5.53 -13.80
N SER A 25 1.46 4.93 -12.63
CA SER A 25 2.61 5.22 -11.77
C SER A 25 3.13 4.01 -11.03
N VAL A 26 4.38 4.10 -10.58
CA VAL A 26 5.03 3.13 -9.71
C VAL A 26 5.49 3.80 -8.42
N ASP A 27 5.05 3.26 -7.29
CA ASP A 27 5.47 3.64 -5.95
C ASP A 27 6.50 2.65 -5.42
N LEU A 28 7.67 3.16 -5.00
CA LEU A 28 8.60 2.45 -4.14
C LEU A 28 8.42 2.94 -2.70
N LYS A 29 8.10 2.04 -1.78
CA LYS A 29 7.87 2.35 -0.36
C LYS A 29 8.81 1.54 0.50
N ALA A 30 9.46 2.19 1.47
CA ALA A 30 10.28 1.54 2.48
C ALA A 30 9.95 2.12 3.85
N ALA A 31 9.92 1.27 4.87
CA ALA A 31 9.79 1.70 6.25
C ALA A 31 10.61 0.82 7.18
N TYR A 32 11.15 1.43 8.22
CA TYR A 32 11.91 0.76 9.27
C TYR A 32 11.45 1.27 10.63
N ALA A 33 11.18 0.36 11.56
CA ALA A 33 10.83 0.70 12.93
C ALA A 33 11.62 -0.16 13.93
N TYR A 34 12.04 0.48 15.02
CA TYR A 34 12.81 -0.06 16.11
C TYR A 34 12.18 0.33 17.45
N ALA A 35 12.04 -0.65 18.35
CA ALA A 35 11.58 -0.44 19.71
C ALA A 35 12.65 -0.97 20.69
N PRO A 36 13.21 -0.12 21.57
CA PRO A 36 14.17 -0.56 22.58
C PRO A 36 13.63 -1.71 23.43
N GLY A 37 14.42 -2.77 23.58
CA GLY A 37 14.05 -3.96 24.35
C GLY A 37 13.24 -5.02 23.59
N ARG A 38 12.90 -4.80 22.32
CA ARG A 38 12.41 -5.85 21.42
C ARG A 38 13.53 -6.30 20.47
N LYS A 39 13.72 -7.62 20.32
CA LYS A 39 14.67 -8.19 19.35
C LYS A 39 14.21 -8.04 17.90
N ALA A 40 12.92 -7.80 17.67
CA ALA A 40 12.34 -7.75 16.33
C ALA A 40 12.39 -6.32 15.77
N HIS A 41 13.18 -6.14 14.71
CA HIS A 41 13.13 -4.96 13.86
C HIS A 41 12.01 -5.15 12.83
N MET A 42 11.18 -4.13 12.62
CA MET A 42 10.14 -4.17 11.59
C MET A 42 10.63 -3.41 10.37
N TRP A 43 10.95 -4.14 9.31
CA TRP A 43 11.21 -3.57 8.00
C TRP A 43 10.05 -3.89 7.07
N LYS A 44 9.67 -2.92 6.25
CA LYS A 44 8.65 -3.08 5.20
C LYS A 44 9.20 -2.48 3.92
N SER A 45 9.01 -3.18 2.81
CA SER A 45 9.43 -2.71 1.49
C SER A 45 8.44 -3.18 0.44
N LYS A 46 7.90 -2.24 -0.33
CA LYS A 46 6.83 -2.51 -1.30
C LYS A 46 7.14 -1.81 -2.61
N LEU A 47 6.81 -2.49 -3.70
CA LEU A 47 6.75 -1.94 -5.04
C LEU A 47 5.29 -2.00 -5.49
N GLU A 48 4.71 -0.89 -5.95
CA GLU A 48 3.29 -0.84 -6.30
C GLU A 48 3.09 -0.12 -7.63
N LEU A 49 2.56 -0.84 -8.62
CA LEU A 49 2.06 -0.29 -9.88
C LEU A 49 0.60 0.16 -9.68
N SER A 50 0.26 1.38 -10.08
CA SER A 50 -1.10 1.93 -9.99
C SER A 50 -1.57 2.44 -11.34
N GLN A 51 -2.78 2.06 -11.73
CA GLN A 51 -3.51 2.59 -12.89
C GLN A 51 -4.79 3.26 -12.39
N LYS A 52 -4.98 4.53 -12.71
CA LYS A 52 -6.24 5.26 -12.52
C LYS A 52 -7.04 5.24 -13.82
N ILE A 53 -8.35 5.05 -13.71
CA ILE A 53 -9.31 5.08 -14.81
C ILE A 53 -10.38 6.09 -14.39
N PHE A 54 -10.45 7.21 -15.11
CA PHE A 54 -11.41 8.27 -14.86
C PHE A 54 -12.77 7.92 -15.48
N ASN A 55 -13.85 8.40 -14.83
CA ASN A 55 -15.22 8.26 -15.32
C ASN A 55 -15.61 6.81 -15.66
N PHE A 56 -15.27 5.86 -14.77
CA PHE A 56 -15.66 4.46 -14.95
C PHE A 56 -17.19 4.28 -14.84
N THR A 57 -17.79 5.02 -13.90
CA THR A 57 -19.21 5.29 -13.75
C THR A 57 -19.39 6.81 -13.64
N GLU A 58 -20.57 7.39 -13.91
CA GLU A 58 -20.81 8.84 -13.80
C GLU A 58 -20.24 9.41 -12.49
N ASP A 59 -19.30 10.35 -12.62
CA ASP A 59 -18.58 11.02 -11.51
C ASP A 59 -17.72 10.10 -10.60
N GLN A 60 -17.37 8.90 -11.06
CA GLN A 60 -16.62 7.92 -10.26
C GLN A 60 -15.30 7.49 -10.92
N ASP A 61 -14.25 7.46 -10.10
CA ASP A 61 -12.91 7.04 -10.49
C ASP A 61 -12.60 5.64 -9.96
N LEU A 62 -11.98 4.83 -10.81
CA LEU A 62 -11.48 3.51 -10.47
C LEU A 62 -9.96 3.53 -10.38
N ARG A 63 -9.40 2.94 -9.34
CA ARG A 63 -7.96 2.68 -9.22
C ARG A 63 -7.70 1.19 -9.12
N LEU A 64 -6.90 0.70 -10.05
CA LEU A 64 -6.33 -0.64 -10.03
C LEU A 64 -4.89 -0.54 -9.53
N GLN A 65 -4.50 -1.43 -8.62
CA GLN A 65 -3.16 -1.44 -8.07
C GLN A 65 -2.65 -2.87 -7.92
N LEU A 66 -1.42 -3.11 -8.40
CA LEU A 66 -0.68 -4.34 -8.23
C LEU A 66 0.55 -4.05 -7.39
N GLY A 67 0.63 -4.68 -6.23
CA GLY A 67 1.73 -4.54 -5.29
C GLY A 67 2.55 -5.80 -5.14
N TYR A 68 3.80 -5.63 -4.76
CA TYR A 68 4.68 -6.70 -4.33
C TYR A 68 5.38 -6.32 -3.03
N ASP A 69 5.15 -7.09 -1.99
CA ASP A 69 5.90 -7.00 -0.74
C ASP A 69 7.25 -7.69 -0.94
N LEU A 70 8.30 -6.89 -1.06
CA LEU A 70 9.67 -7.37 -1.27
C LEU A 70 10.21 -8.11 -0.04
N ALA A 71 9.68 -7.81 1.15
CA ALA A 71 10.10 -8.45 2.39
C ALA A 71 9.56 -9.86 2.53
N ASN A 72 8.27 -10.02 2.24
CA ASN A 72 7.58 -11.29 2.34
C ASN A 72 7.53 -12.06 1.01
N LYS A 73 8.04 -11.48 -0.08
CA LYS A 73 7.99 -12.02 -1.45
C LYS A 73 6.56 -12.39 -1.88
N GLN A 74 5.61 -11.51 -1.56
CA GLN A 74 4.18 -11.78 -1.74
C GLN A 74 3.54 -10.70 -2.63
N PRO A 75 2.92 -11.06 -3.77
CA PRO A 75 2.12 -10.12 -4.54
C PRO A 75 0.78 -9.86 -3.85
N TYR A 76 0.19 -8.70 -4.13
CA TYR A 76 -1.15 -8.35 -3.73
C TYR A 76 -1.81 -7.42 -4.75
N GLY A 77 -3.13 -7.43 -4.78
CA GLY A 77 -3.96 -6.59 -5.62
C GLY A 77 -4.84 -5.70 -4.78
N GLN A 78 -5.13 -4.52 -5.30
CA GLN A 78 -6.16 -3.65 -4.76
C GLN A 78 -6.98 -3.06 -5.91
N ILE A 79 -8.29 -3.03 -5.70
CA ILE A 79 -9.23 -2.25 -6.49
C ILE A 79 -9.84 -1.24 -5.54
N ARG A 80 -9.81 0.03 -5.90
CA ARG A 80 -10.47 1.09 -5.14
C ARG A 80 -11.39 1.87 -6.05
N GLU A 81 -12.62 2.03 -5.60
CA GLU A 81 -13.65 2.84 -6.25
C GLU A 81 -14.28 3.71 -5.16
N ASN A 82 -14.16 5.03 -5.30
CA ASN A 82 -14.56 5.99 -4.25
C ASN A 82 -14.02 5.58 -2.85
N ASN A 83 -14.95 5.24 -1.95
CA ASN A 83 -14.71 4.84 -0.57
C ASN A 83 -14.59 3.33 -0.38
N TRP A 84 -14.90 2.53 -1.41
CA TRP A 84 -14.76 1.09 -1.36
C TRP A 84 -13.35 0.66 -1.78
N THR A 85 -12.75 -0.23 -0.99
CA THR A 85 -11.48 -0.86 -1.32
C THR A 85 -11.59 -2.37 -1.18
N LEU A 86 -11.26 -3.09 -2.25
CA LEU A 86 -11.10 -4.54 -2.28
C LEU A 86 -9.61 -4.87 -2.33
N ASN A 87 -9.12 -5.71 -1.42
CA ASN A 87 -7.74 -6.18 -1.41
C ASN A 87 -7.68 -7.70 -1.58
N THR A 88 -6.60 -8.19 -2.19
CA THR A 88 -6.32 -9.63 -2.27
C THR A 88 -4.81 -9.92 -2.27
N ASN A 89 -4.41 -11.10 -1.80
CA ASN A 89 -3.06 -11.65 -2.02
C ASN A 89 -2.98 -12.63 -3.22
N PHE A 90 -4.07 -12.74 -3.99
CA PHE A 90 -4.27 -13.66 -5.12
C PHE A 90 -4.19 -15.15 -4.80
N ARG A 91 -4.24 -15.54 -3.52
CA ARG A 91 -4.24 -16.94 -3.10
C ARG A 91 -5.50 -17.27 -2.32
N ASP A 92 -5.61 -16.71 -1.12
CA ASP A 92 -6.60 -17.12 -0.12
C ASP A 92 -7.23 -15.95 0.62
N THR A 93 -6.63 -14.76 0.53
CA THR A 93 -7.06 -13.60 1.30
C THR A 93 -7.78 -12.63 0.37
N TRP A 94 -9.01 -12.30 0.76
CA TRP A 94 -9.80 -11.22 0.20
C TRP A 94 -10.35 -10.38 1.35
N SER A 95 -10.28 -9.05 1.24
CA SER A 95 -10.89 -8.15 2.20
C SER A 95 -11.54 -6.98 1.50
N ILE A 96 -12.70 -6.58 2.02
CA ILE A 96 -13.42 -5.39 1.59
C ILE A 96 -13.45 -4.39 2.74
N SER A 97 -13.19 -3.13 2.44
CA SER A 97 -13.28 -2.03 3.41
C SER A 97 -13.99 -0.85 2.79
N TYR A 98 -14.71 -0.10 3.62
CA TYR A 98 -15.37 1.13 3.26
C TYR A 98 -14.89 2.26 4.17
N ASP A 99 -14.41 3.35 3.59
CA ASP A 99 -13.99 4.55 4.30
C ASP A 99 -15.19 5.52 4.43
N LEU A 100 -15.64 5.81 5.66
CA LEU A 100 -16.74 6.75 5.96
C LEU A 100 -16.26 8.21 6.06
#